data_AF-A0A7G2IQE1-F1
#
_entry.id   AF-A0A7G2IQE1-F1
#
_cell.length_a   1.000
_cell.length_b   1.000
_cell.length_c   1.000
_cell.angle_alpha   90.00
_cell.angle_beta   90.00
_cell.angle_gamma   90.00
#
_symmetry.space_group_name_H-M   'P 1'
#
loop_
_entity.id
_entity.type
_entity.pdbx_description
1 polymer ?
#
loop_
_entity_poly.entity_id
_entity_poly.type
_entity_poly.pdbx_seq_one_letter_code
_entity_poly.pdbx_strand_id
1 'polypeptide(L)' 'MTDQFDAKAFLKTVTSQPGVYRMYDTAGTVIYVGKAKDLKKKAFQLLP' A
#
# COMPACT_ATOMS: atom_id res chain seq x y z
N MET A 1 11.99 -2.23 19.00
CA MET A 1 11.93 -3.46 18.20
C MET A 1 11.50 -3.06 16.81
N THR A 2 12.38 -3.20 15.82
CA THR A 2 12.09 -2.85 14.42
C THR A 2 11.28 -4.00 13.83
N ASP A 3 9.95 -3.88 13.85
CA ASP A 3 9.09 -4.77 13.07
C ASP A 3 9.35 -4.47 11.60
N GLN A 4 10.11 -5.34 10.96
CA GLN A 4 10.45 -5.19 9.55
C GLN A 4 9.20 -5.47 8.73
N PHE A 5 8.78 -4.51 7.91
CA PHE A 5 7.59 -4.67 7.07
C PHE A 5 7.74 -5.86 6.12
N ASP A 6 6.87 -6.87 6.26
CA ASP A 6 6.81 -8.02 5.33
C ASP A 6 6.00 -7.67 4.08
N ALA A 7 6.72 -7.19 3.07
CA ALA A 7 6.18 -6.87 1.76
C ALA A 7 5.48 -8.06 1.08
N LYS A 8 5.97 -9.30 1.26
CA LYS A 8 5.38 -10.49 0.61
C LYS A 8 4.04 -10.84 1.24
N ALA A 9 3.93 -10.77 2.57
CA ALA A 9 2.68 -10.99 3.26
C ALA A 9 1.64 -9.92 2.87
N PHE A 10 2.06 -8.64 2.83
CA PHE A 10 1.18 -7.55 2.41
C PHE A 10 0.65 -7.72 0.98
N LEU A 11 1.51 -8.02 0.00
CA LEU A 11 1.08 -8.17 -1.39
C LEU A 11 0.11 -9.35 -1.63
N LYS A 12 0.03 -10.32 -0.71
CA LYS A 12 -0.98 -11.39 -0.78
C LYS A 12 -2.38 -10.89 -0.43
N THR A 13 -2.51 -9.83 0.38
CA THR A 13 -3.79 -9.28 0.80
C THR A 13 -4.31 -8.19 -0.14
N VAL A 14 -3.45 -7.62 -0.98
CA VAL A 14 -3.82 -6.57 -1.93
C VAL A 14 -4.54 -7.15 -3.16
N THR A 15 -5.69 -6.57 -3.50
CA THR A 15 -6.48 -6.90 -4.69
C THR A 15 -5.83 -6.37 -5.98
N SER A 16 -6.01 -7.08 -7.10
CA SER A 16 -5.62 -6.58 -8.44
C SER A 16 -6.68 -5.71 -9.11
N GLN A 17 -7.80 -5.43 -8.44
CA GLN A 17 -8.86 -4.60 -9.00
C GLN A 17 -8.50 -3.10 -9.02
N PRO A 18 -9.15 -2.30 -9.88
CA PRO A 18 -9.05 -0.85 -9.81
C PRO A 18 -9.54 -0.30 -8.47
N GLY A 19 -8.92 0.78 -8.00
CA GLY A 19 -9.38 1.44 -6.78
C GLY A 19 -8.51 2.61 -6.35
N VAL A 20 -8.81 3.10 -5.15
CA VAL A 20 -8.13 4.22 -4.51
C VAL A 20 -7.30 3.69 -3.33
N TYR A 21 -6.07 4.15 -3.21
CA TYR A 21 -5.18 3.87 -2.08
C TYR A 21 -4.84 5.14 -1.32
N ARG A 22 -4.53 4.97 -0.02
CA ARG A 22 -4.22 6.07 0.91
C ARG A 22 -2.92 5.75 1.62
N MET A 23 -2.09 6.77 1.83
CA MET A 23 -0.97 6.69 2.75
C MET A 23 -1.27 7.52 3.99
N TYR A 24 -0.84 7.00 5.13
CA TYR A 24 -1.04 7.61 6.43
C TYR A 24 0.31 8.00 7.03
N ASP A 25 0.33 9.10 7.78
CA ASP A 25 1.46 9.39 8.66
C ASP A 25 1.42 8.52 9.92
N THR A 26 2.38 8.74 10.82
CA THR A 26 2.49 8.02 12.09
C THR A 26 1.36 8.33 13.08
N ALA A 27 0.62 9.42 12.88
CA ALA A 27 -0.55 9.79 13.67
C ALA A 27 -1.87 9.25 13.06
N GLY A 28 -1.80 8.56 11.92
CA GLY A 28 -2.98 8.05 11.21
C GLY A 28 -3.67 9.11 10.33
N THR A 29 -3.03 10.24 10.07
CA THR A 29 -3.54 11.28 9.16
C THR A 29 -3.30 10.85 7.72
N VAL A 30 -4.30 10.98 6.85
CA VAL A 30 -4.10 10.75 5.41
C VAL A 30 -3.21 11.85 4.84
N ILE A 31 -2.04 11.47 4.35
CA ILE A 31 -1.07 12.41 3.74
C ILE A 31 -1.03 12.30 2.21
N TYR A 32 -1.53 11.19 1.65
CA TYR A 32 -1.57 10.99 0.21
C TYR A 32 -2.76 10.12 -0.19
N VAL A 33 -3.38 10.46 -1.32
CA VAL A 33 -4.43 9.67 -1.96
C VAL A 33 -4.08 9.49 -3.43
N GLY A 34 -4.11 8.24 -3.90
CA GLY A 34 -3.85 7.90 -5.30
C GLY A 34 -4.86 6.90 -5.84
N LYS A 35 -4.94 6.79 -7.16
CA LYS A 35 -5.76 5.80 -7.86
C LYS A 35 -4.90 4.85 -8.68
N ALA A 36 -5.33 3.60 -8.81
CA ALA A 36 -4.68 2.61 -9.64
C ALA A 36 -5.72 1.78 -10.41
N LYS A 37 -5.36 1.39 -11.65
CA LYS A 37 -6.13 0.39 -12.41
C LYS A 37 -5.92 -1.04 -11.86
N ASP A 38 -4.79 -1.27 -11.21
CA ASP A 38 -4.46 -2.50 -10.50
C ASP A 38 -3.74 -2.11 -9.21
N LEU A 39 -4.42 -2.29 -8.07
CA LEU A 39 -3.90 -1.92 -6.75
C LEU A 39 -2.70 -2.75 -6.35
N LYS A 40 -2.63 -4.05 -6.69
CA LYS A 40 -1.51 -4.94 -6.36
C LYS A 40 -0.25 -4.56 -7.12
N LYS A 41 -0.36 -4.26 -8.41
CA LYS A 41 0.77 -3.79 -9.23
C LYS A 41 1.28 -2.44 -8.73
N LYS A 42 0.38 -1.54 -8.36
CA LYS A 42 0.77 -0.23 -7.78
C LYS A 42 1.44 -0.42 -6.42
N ALA A 43 0.88 -1.25 -5.54
CA ALA A 43 1.46 -1.56 -4.23
C ALA A 43 2.90 -2.08 -4.38
N PHE A 44 3.14 -3.02 -5.30
CA PHE A 44 4.48 -3.54 -5.57
C PHE A 44 5.49 -2.45 -5.97
N GLN A 45 5.07 -1.47 -6.78
CA GLN A 45 5.94 -0.37 -7.22
C GLN A 45 6.29 0.64 -6.12
N LEU A 46 5.48 0.70 -5.06
CA LEU A 46 5.64 1.66 -3.96
C LEU A 46 6.39 1.05 -2.77
N LEU A 47 6.74 -0.24 -2.85
CA LEU A 47 7.57 -0.89 -1.86
C LEU A 47 9.00 -0.32 -1.92
N PRO A 48 9.64 -0.06 -0.76
CA PRO A 48 11.03 0.33 -0.69
C PRO A 48 11.98 -0.76 -1.20
#